data_AF-A0A969NZL3-F1
#
_entry.id   AF-A0A969NZL3-F1
#
_cell.length_a   1.000
_cell.length_b   1.000
_cell.length_c   1.000
_cell.angle_alpha   90.00
_cell.angle_beta   90.00
_cell.angle_gamma   90.00
#
_symmetry.space_group_name_H-M   'P 1'
#
loop_
_entity.id
_entity.type
_entity.pdbx_description
1 polymer ?
#
loop_
_entity_poly.entity_id
_entity_poly.type
_entity_poly.pdbx_seq_one_letter_code
_entity_poly.pdbx_strand_id
1 'polypeptide(L)'
;MATLGNRVHTTEIDAMIGLMQEAGVQWQREEIFWDRVQKEPGGPMIWTGDGSGFYDYDRAIGAQVAAGINVLGLLDYNPYWFKGKNPHPDEWIEDWGNFVYAAVSRYGRERGWISHWELWNEPNLAASGYESGLYEIKDFVRILQVGRAAAQAADPNARIVLGGLATIQGEASGFTYDHLDYLNRVAQAGGWDAVDIIGLHPYHLGPPEGASQRPGRATTMTEELARMDDLLWQYGPKPIWITELGWASSQSFHGVDEMTQAWQLVRAYMLTLSHPAVEKCSGMTCAMTSIPVHPITRPCIIRMKWSCTSAYCGAPTH
;
A
#
# COMPACT_ATOMS: atom_id res chain seq x y z
N MET A 1 8.22 5.10 3.67
CA MET A 1 6.94 5.09 4.41
C MET A 1 6.90 3.93 5.36
N ALA A 2 7.07 4.13 6.66
CA ALA A 2 6.95 3.06 7.66
C ALA A 2 5.50 2.94 8.18
N THR A 3 4.81 1.83 7.89
CA THR A 3 3.52 1.51 8.50
C THR A 3 3.73 1.29 9.99
N LEU A 4 3.37 2.28 10.81
CA LEU A 4 3.80 2.32 12.21
C LEU A 4 3.03 1.32 13.06
N GLY A 5 1.71 1.28 12.92
CA GLY A 5 0.82 0.41 13.69
C GLY A 5 1.17 -1.08 13.55
N ASN A 6 1.60 -1.51 12.36
CA ASN A 6 1.84 -2.93 12.09
C ASN A 6 3.30 -3.35 12.26
N ARG A 7 4.26 -2.44 12.05
CA ARG A 7 5.69 -2.79 11.91
C ARG A 7 6.59 -2.13 12.94
N VAL A 8 6.08 -1.22 13.77
CA VAL A 8 6.84 -0.53 14.81
C VAL A 8 6.17 -0.78 16.16
N HIS A 9 6.93 -1.31 17.12
CA HIS A 9 6.40 -1.52 18.45
C HIS A 9 6.02 -0.16 19.06
N THR A 10 4.94 -0.09 19.86
CA THR A 10 4.40 1.18 20.38
C THR A 10 5.42 2.03 21.13
N THR A 11 6.40 1.39 21.79
CA THR A 11 7.50 2.07 22.49
C THR A 11 8.52 2.74 21.58
N GLU A 12 8.56 2.38 20.30
CA GLU A 12 9.51 2.88 19.29
C GLU A 12 8.88 3.90 18.34
N ILE A 13 7.55 4.11 18.42
CA ILE A 13 6.81 5.02 17.53
C ILE A 13 7.40 6.44 17.58
N ASP A 14 7.68 6.99 18.76
CA ASP A 14 8.19 8.37 18.86
C ASP A 14 9.58 8.53 18.24
N ALA A 15 10.44 7.50 18.38
CA ALA A 15 11.74 7.50 17.74
C ALA A 15 11.59 7.46 16.21
N MET A 16 10.66 6.66 15.69
CA MET A 16 10.38 6.60 14.26
C MET A 16 9.79 7.91 13.72
N ILE A 17 8.90 8.57 14.49
CA ILE A 17 8.38 9.89 14.15
C ILE A 17 9.50 10.92 14.06
N GLY A 18 10.45 10.93 15.00
CA GLY A 18 11.62 11.81 14.94
C GLY A 18 12.42 11.61 13.66
N LEU A 19 12.68 10.36 13.27
CA LEU A 19 13.36 10.04 12.01
C LEU A 19 12.57 10.48 10.77
N MET A 20 11.25 10.34 10.79
CA MET A 20 10.38 10.82 9.70
C MET A 20 10.45 12.34 9.55
N GLN A 21 10.44 13.07 10.67
CA GLN A 21 10.57 14.54 10.66
C GLN A 21 11.94 14.98 10.16
N GLU A 22 13.03 14.34 10.60
CA GLU A 22 14.39 14.60 10.11
C GLU A 22 14.53 14.33 8.61
N ALA A 23 13.85 13.30 8.10
CA ALA A 23 13.82 12.96 6.69
C ALA A 23 12.86 13.85 5.86
N GLY A 24 12.11 14.75 6.49
CA GLY A 24 11.16 15.64 5.81
C GLY A 24 9.92 14.94 5.27
N VAL A 25 9.51 13.81 5.88
CA VAL A 25 8.32 13.06 5.48
C VAL A 25 7.06 13.90 5.74
N GLN A 26 6.26 14.11 4.68
CA GLN A 26 5.00 14.86 4.77
C GLN A 26 3.75 13.98 4.75
N TRP A 27 3.88 12.78 4.18
CA TRP A 27 2.82 11.80 4.02
C TRP A 27 3.34 10.43 4.42
N GLN A 28 2.51 9.70 5.16
CA GLN A 28 2.80 8.35 5.60
C GLN A 28 1.57 7.46 5.35
N ARG A 29 1.81 6.29 4.76
CA ARG A 29 0.77 5.28 4.51
C ARG A 29 0.70 4.35 5.70
N GLU A 30 -0.47 4.24 6.28
CA GLU A 30 -0.75 3.40 7.44
C GLU A 30 -1.67 2.26 7.00
N GLU A 31 -1.16 1.04 7.06
CA GLU A 31 -1.87 -0.18 6.69
C GLU A 31 -2.70 -0.64 7.89
N ILE A 32 -4.01 -0.71 7.74
CA ILE A 32 -4.95 -1.06 8.80
C ILE A 32 -5.56 -2.40 8.47
N PHE A 33 -5.00 -3.46 9.07
CA PHE A 33 -5.46 -4.81 8.87
C PHE A 33 -6.79 -5.07 9.56
N TRP A 34 -7.81 -5.41 8.78
CA TRP A 34 -9.15 -5.75 9.22
C TRP A 34 -9.15 -6.94 10.17
N ASP A 35 -8.39 -8.01 9.90
CA ASP A 35 -8.25 -9.16 10.81
C ASP A 35 -7.60 -8.80 12.16
N ARG A 36 -6.95 -7.64 12.27
CA ARG A 36 -6.41 -7.10 13.52
C ARG A 36 -7.42 -6.26 14.25
N VAL A 37 -8.21 -5.47 13.52
CA VAL A 37 -9.25 -4.61 14.09
C VAL A 37 -10.48 -5.40 14.53
N GLN A 38 -10.90 -6.42 13.78
CA GLN A 38 -12.13 -7.17 14.07
C GLN A 38 -11.85 -8.68 14.15
N LYS A 39 -12.13 -9.25 15.32
CA LYS A 39 -11.79 -10.66 15.64
C LYS A 39 -12.91 -11.66 15.38
N GLU A 40 -14.15 -11.20 15.34
CA GLU A 40 -15.31 -12.06 15.13
C GLU A 40 -16.41 -11.32 14.34
N PRO A 41 -17.24 -12.05 13.58
CA PRO A 41 -18.34 -11.46 12.81
C PRO A 41 -19.27 -10.66 13.72
N GLY A 42 -19.58 -9.41 13.36
CA GLY A 42 -20.42 -8.52 14.16
C GLY A 42 -19.83 -8.09 15.50
N GLY A 43 -18.60 -8.50 15.83
CA GLY A 43 -17.89 -8.10 17.03
C GLY A 43 -17.40 -6.64 16.97
N PRO A 44 -16.92 -6.10 18.09
CA PRO A 44 -16.42 -4.73 18.17
C PRO A 44 -15.15 -4.54 17.34
N MET A 45 -14.94 -3.31 16.87
CA MET A 45 -13.69 -2.87 16.26
C MET A 45 -12.70 -2.47 17.36
N ILE A 46 -11.53 -3.11 17.40
CA ILE A 46 -10.46 -2.91 18.38
C ILE A 46 -9.31 -2.14 17.72
N TRP A 47 -9.18 -0.86 18.07
CA TRP A 47 -8.23 0.05 17.43
C TRP A 47 -6.93 0.27 18.23
N THR A 48 -6.89 -0.22 19.47
CA THR A 48 -5.87 0.10 20.49
C THR A 48 -4.86 -1.03 20.70
N GLY A 49 -4.64 -1.86 19.67
CA GLY A 49 -3.70 -2.97 19.71
C GLY A 49 -4.24 -4.26 20.30
N ASP A 50 -3.44 -5.32 20.18
CA ASP A 50 -3.76 -6.69 20.62
C ASP A 50 -3.02 -7.10 21.91
N GLY A 51 -2.41 -6.13 22.60
CA GLY A 51 -1.61 -6.35 23.80
C GLY A 51 -0.16 -6.78 23.55
N SER A 52 0.24 -7.04 22.30
CA SER A 52 1.63 -7.34 21.93
C SER A 52 2.51 -6.10 21.74
N GLY A 53 1.93 -4.90 21.87
CA GLY A 53 2.58 -3.64 21.53
C GLY A 53 2.60 -3.34 20.03
N PHE A 54 1.79 -4.06 19.23
CA PHE A 54 1.51 -3.78 17.83
C PHE A 54 0.00 -3.56 17.62
N TYR A 55 -0.36 -3.08 16.43
CA TYR A 55 -1.72 -2.82 15.95
C TYR A 55 -2.49 -1.77 16.75
N ASP A 56 -1.78 -0.93 17.52
CA ASP A 56 -2.35 0.24 18.18
C ASP A 56 -2.42 1.41 17.18
N TYR A 57 -3.43 1.36 16.32
CA TYR A 57 -3.67 2.35 15.28
C TYR A 57 -4.03 3.73 15.86
N ASP A 58 -4.72 3.76 17.00
CA ASP A 58 -4.99 5.00 17.73
C ASP A 58 -3.68 5.73 18.09
N ARG A 59 -2.72 4.99 18.65
CA ARG A 59 -1.40 5.52 18.98
C ARG A 59 -0.60 5.88 17.73
N ALA A 60 -0.56 4.99 16.74
CA ALA A 60 0.26 5.16 15.54
C ALA A 60 -0.20 6.34 14.68
N ILE A 61 -1.48 6.44 14.37
CA ILE A 61 -2.05 7.52 13.54
C ILE A 61 -2.01 8.83 14.34
N GLY A 62 -2.37 8.80 15.62
CA GLY A 62 -2.35 9.98 16.49
C GLY A 62 -0.96 10.60 16.58
N ALA A 63 0.10 9.78 16.66
CA ALA A 63 1.49 10.25 16.68
C ALA A 63 1.88 10.98 15.39
N GLN A 64 1.51 10.41 14.24
CA GLN A 64 1.81 10.98 12.92
C GLN A 64 1.12 12.34 12.74
N VAL A 65 -0.17 12.40 13.03
CA VAL A 65 -0.95 13.63 12.91
C VAL A 65 -0.46 14.71 13.88
N ALA A 66 -0.14 14.34 15.12
CA ALA A 66 0.44 15.29 16.10
C ALA A 66 1.81 15.83 15.66
N ALA A 67 2.57 15.06 14.89
CA ALA A 67 3.85 15.46 14.30
C ALA A 67 3.72 16.27 13.00
N GLY A 68 2.49 16.54 12.53
CA GLY A 68 2.21 17.24 11.27
C GLY A 68 2.38 16.38 10.02
N ILE A 69 2.41 15.06 10.16
CA ILE A 69 2.51 14.09 9.06
C ILE A 69 1.10 13.69 8.64
N ASN A 70 0.79 13.86 7.35
CA ASN A 70 -0.49 13.43 6.78
C ASN A 70 -0.52 11.90 6.65
N VAL A 71 -1.69 11.30 6.83
CA VAL A 71 -1.85 9.84 6.75
C VAL A 71 -2.71 9.44 5.55
N LEU A 72 -2.21 8.50 4.76
CA LEU A 72 -3.01 7.69 3.83
C LEU A 72 -3.41 6.41 4.55
N GLY A 73 -4.70 6.26 4.86
CA GLY A 73 -5.21 5.06 5.52
C GLY A 73 -5.46 3.95 4.50
N LEU A 74 -4.61 2.93 4.47
CA LEU A 74 -4.85 1.70 3.70
C LEU A 74 -5.75 0.77 4.51
N LEU A 75 -6.86 0.35 3.93
CA LEU A 75 -7.79 -0.63 4.48
C LEU A 75 -7.66 -1.95 3.72
N ASP A 76 -7.27 -3.01 4.42
CA ASP A 76 -7.05 -4.35 3.89
C ASP A 76 -6.99 -5.37 5.04
N TYR A 77 -6.75 -6.65 4.87
CA TYR A 77 -7.35 -7.49 3.85
C TYR A 77 -8.63 -8.11 4.44
N ASN A 78 -8.82 -9.41 4.28
CA ASN A 78 -9.94 -10.17 4.78
C ASN A 78 -10.11 -10.11 6.31
N PRO A 79 -11.35 -10.31 6.80
CA PRO A 79 -11.60 -10.38 8.22
C PRO A 79 -11.04 -11.66 8.84
N TYR A 80 -10.90 -11.68 10.16
CA TYR A 80 -10.27 -12.79 10.87
C TYR A 80 -10.97 -14.15 10.62
N TRP A 81 -12.31 -14.18 10.58
CA TRP A 81 -13.10 -15.41 10.40
C TRP A 81 -13.09 -15.95 8.97
N PHE A 82 -12.60 -15.17 8.01
CA PHE A 82 -12.42 -15.54 6.61
C PHE A 82 -11.06 -16.22 6.41
N LYS A 83 -10.00 -15.70 7.04
CA LYS A 83 -8.60 -16.04 6.71
C LYS A 83 -8.36 -17.55 6.54
N GLY A 84 -7.97 -17.97 5.33
CA GLY A 84 -7.73 -19.37 4.97
C GLY A 84 -8.95 -20.15 4.46
N LYS A 85 -10.13 -19.52 4.34
CA LYS A 85 -11.37 -20.14 3.81
C LYS A 85 -11.75 -19.68 2.41
N ASN A 86 -11.38 -18.46 2.03
CA ASN A 86 -11.65 -17.87 0.72
C ASN A 86 -13.14 -17.93 0.28
N PRO A 87 -14.12 -17.52 1.09
CA PRO A 87 -15.50 -17.39 0.64
C PRO A 87 -15.65 -16.38 -0.51
N HIS A 88 -16.75 -16.51 -1.25
CA HIS A 88 -17.09 -15.57 -2.32
C HIS A 88 -17.40 -14.17 -1.73
N PRO A 89 -17.12 -13.06 -2.43
CA PRO A 89 -17.44 -11.70 -1.98
C PRO A 89 -18.83 -11.50 -1.39
N ASP A 90 -19.85 -12.19 -1.91
CA ASP A 90 -21.22 -12.11 -1.40
C ASP A 90 -21.36 -12.44 0.09
N GLU A 91 -20.46 -13.25 0.64
CA GLU A 91 -20.51 -13.70 2.03
C GLU A 91 -19.95 -12.66 3.02
N TRP A 92 -19.20 -11.66 2.56
CA TRP A 92 -18.46 -10.73 3.44
C TRP A 92 -18.43 -9.28 2.96
N ILE A 93 -18.99 -8.97 1.79
CA ILE A 93 -18.93 -7.61 1.23
C ILE A 93 -19.68 -6.57 2.09
N GLU A 94 -20.74 -6.97 2.81
CA GLU A 94 -21.42 -6.09 3.75
C GLU A 94 -20.53 -5.78 4.96
N ASP A 95 -19.85 -6.80 5.50
CA ASP A 95 -18.89 -6.65 6.59
C ASP A 95 -17.71 -5.74 6.17
N TRP A 96 -17.28 -5.81 4.91
CA TRP A 96 -16.28 -4.89 4.35
C TRP A 96 -16.78 -3.44 4.39
N GLY A 97 -18.02 -3.20 3.99
CA GLY A 97 -18.65 -1.87 4.10
C GLY A 97 -18.69 -1.37 5.55
N ASN A 98 -19.03 -2.24 6.50
CA ASN A 98 -19.05 -1.91 7.93
C ASN A 98 -17.65 -1.55 8.47
N PHE A 99 -16.62 -2.28 8.05
CA PHE A 99 -15.24 -1.98 8.41
C PHE A 99 -14.77 -0.63 7.85
N VAL A 100 -15.02 -0.37 6.57
CA VAL A 100 -14.68 0.90 5.93
C VAL A 100 -15.42 2.06 6.61
N TYR A 101 -16.73 1.92 6.84
CA TYR A 101 -17.52 2.93 7.55
C TYR A 101 -16.95 3.22 8.95
N ALA A 102 -16.58 2.19 9.71
CA ALA A 102 -16.04 2.35 11.05
C ALA A 102 -14.68 3.05 11.06
N ALA A 103 -13.77 2.68 10.16
CA ALA A 103 -12.46 3.31 10.03
C ALA A 103 -12.58 4.79 9.63
N VAL A 104 -13.41 5.08 8.61
CA VAL A 104 -13.61 6.43 8.08
C VAL A 104 -14.38 7.32 9.06
N SER A 105 -15.36 6.78 9.79
CA SER A 105 -16.05 7.53 10.84
C SER A 105 -15.06 7.94 11.92
N ARG A 106 -14.25 6.99 12.41
CA ARG A 106 -13.31 7.21 13.52
C ARG A 106 -12.20 8.19 13.15
N TYR A 107 -11.40 7.86 12.14
CA TYR A 107 -10.19 8.63 11.83
C TYR A 107 -10.45 9.75 10.83
N GLY A 108 -11.51 9.67 10.03
CA GLY A 108 -11.95 10.75 9.15
C GLY A 108 -12.87 11.72 9.88
N ARG A 109 -14.17 11.43 9.94
CA ARG A 109 -15.19 12.38 10.38
C ARG A 109 -15.05 12.84 11.83
N GLU A 110 -14.84 11.92 12.76
CA GLU A 110 -14.85 12.21 14.21
C GLU A 110 -13.57 12.89 14.66
N ARG A 111 -12.42 12.41 14.18
CA ARG A 111 -11.09 12.92 14.59
C ARG A 111 -10.49 13.95 13.63
N GLY A 112 -10.86 13.93 12.35
CA GLY A 112 -10.28 14.78 11.31
C GLY A 112 -8.83 14.42 10.96
N TRP A 113 -8.41 13.18 11.21
CA TRP A 113 -7.02 12.73 11.10
C TRP A 113 -6.66 12.19 9.71
N ILE A 114 -7.60 11.55 9.02
CA ILE A 114 -7.38 10.92 7.71
C ILE A 114 -8.46 11.38 6.73
N SER A 115 -8.03 11.91 5.58
CA SER A 115 -8.93 12.32 4.48
C SER A 115 -8.84 11.44 3.24
N HIS A 116 -7.76 10.65 3.12
CA HIS A 116 -7.48 9.82 1.95
C HIS A 116 -7.40 8.36 2.38
N TRP A 117 -8.16 7.52 1.69
CA TRP A 117 -8.38 6.12 2.04
C TRP A 117 -8.08 5.24 0.84
N GLU A 118 -7.09 4.37 1.00
CA GLU A 118 -6.74 3.37 -0.01
C GLU A 118 -7.50 2.09 0.27
N LEU A 119 -8.20 1.59 -0.75
CA LEU A 119 -9.02 0.39 -0.63
C LEU A 119 -8.30 -0.79 -1.26
N TRP A 120 -7.92 -1.74 -0.39
CA TRP A 120 -7.15 -2.92 -0.72
C TRP A 120 -5.69 -2.64 -1.09
N ASN A 121 -4.85 -3.67 -1.06
CA ASN A 121 -3.47 -3.59 -1.50
C ASN A 121 -3.19 -4.68 -2.56
N GLU A 122 -2.60 -4.29 -3.69
CA GLU A 122 -2.14 -5.19 -4.76
C GLU A 122 -3.18 -6.26 -5.19
N PRO A 123 -4.42 -5.88 -5.53
CA PRO A 123 -5.48 -6.83 -5.92
C PRO A 123 -5.17 -7.59 -7.21
N ASN A 124 -4.20 -7.12 -8.00
CA ASN A 124 -3.78 -7.72 -9.25
C ASN A 124 -2.81 -8.91 -9.08
N LEU A 125 -2.38 -9.22 -7.85
CA LEU A 125 -1.54 -10.38 -7.55
C LEU A 125 -2.37 -11.54 -7.00
N ALA A 126 -1.84 -12.76 -7.13
CA ALA A 126 -2.52 -13.95 -6.63
C ALA A 126 -2.66 -13.90 -5.10
N ALA A 127 -1.56 -13.68 -4.38
CA ALA A 127 -1.53 -13.76 -2.92
C ALA A 127 -2.44 -12.73 -2.22
N SER A 128 -2.41 -11.48 -2.67
CA SER A 128 -3.16 -10.37 -2.07
C SER A 128 -4.55 -10.16 -2.69
N GLY A 129 -4.83 -10.72 -3.87
CA GLY A 129 -6.14 -10.65 -4.51
C GLY A 129 -6.89 -11.99 -4.48
N TYR A 130 -6.54 -12.88 -5.40
CA TYR A 130 -7.32 -14.09 -5.71
C TYR A 130 -7.28 -15.15 -4.59
N GLU A 131 -6.14 -15.33 -3.93
CA GLU A 131 -6.01 -16.15 -2.71
C GLU A 131 -6.66 -15.49 -1.50
N SER A 132 -7.10 -14.23 -1.64
CA SER A 132 -7.92 -13.51 -0.67
C SER A 132 -9.40 -13.49 -1.07
N GLY A 133 -9.84 -14.35 -2.00
CA GLY A 133 -11.24 -14.51 -2.41
C GLY A 133 -11.76 -13.46 -3.39
N LEU A 134 -10.88 -12.69 -4.04
CA LEU A 134 -11.22 -11.85 -5.19
C LEU A 134 -11.07 -12.67 -6.48
N TYR A 135 -12.06 -13.51 -6.78
CA TYR A 135 -11.98 -14.52 -7.85
C TYR A 135 -12.07 -13.93 -9.26
N GLU A 136 -12.64 -12.74 -9.40
CA GLU A 136 -12.83 -12.04 -10.66
C GLU A 136 -12.54 -10.54 -10.51
N ILE A 137 -12.27 -9.85 -11.62
CA ILE A 137 -12.01 -8.40 -11.60
C ILE A 137 -13.21 -7.61 -11.08
N LYS A 138 -14.42 -8.09 -11.37
CA LYS A 138 -15.67 -7.48 -10.87
C LYS A 138 -15.78 -7.54 -9.33
N ASP A 139 -15.10 -8.49 -8.69
CA ASP A 139 -15.11 -8.62 -7.23
C ASP A 139 -14.34 -7.46 -6.60
N PHE A 140 -13.17 -7.12 -7.17
CA PHE A 140 -12.42 -5.94 -6.75
C PHE A 140 -13.19 -4.65 -7.05
N VAL A 141 -13.88 -4.55 -8.19
CA VAL A 141 -14.76 -3.40 -8.49
C VAL A 141 -15.85 -3.25 -7.42
N ARG A 142 -16.43 -4.36 -6.95
CA ARG A 142 -17.44 -4.34 -5.88
C ARG A 142 -16.84 -3.88 -4.54
N ILE A 143 -15.61 -4.27 -4.23
CA ILE A 143 -14.85 -3.77 -3.06
C ILE A 143 -14.69 -2.25 -3.11
N LEU A 144 -14.33 -1.71 -4.27
CA LEU A 144 -14.20 -0.26 -4.48
C LEU A 144 -15.55 0.45 -4.34
N GLN A 145 -16.61 -0.08 -4.96
CA GLN A 145 -17.95 0.54 -4.94
C GLN A 145 -18.55 0.55 -3.53
N VAL A 146 -18.51 -0.59 -2.83
CA VAL A 146 -19.03 -0.70 -1.45
C VAL A 146 -18.18 0.11 -0.49
N GLY A 147 -16.85 0.05 -0.62
CA GLY A 147 -15.93 0.84 0.20
C GLY A 147 -16.13 2.35 -0.01
N ARG A 148 -16.27 2.82 -1.26
CA ARG A 148 -16.59 4.24 -1.55
C ARG A 148 -17.90 4.66 -0.91
N ALA A 149 -18.96 3.88 -1.10
CA ALA A 149 -20.28 4.21 -0.55
C ALA A 149 -20.24 4.29 0.99
N ALA A 150 -19.59 3.32 1.65
CA ALA A 150 -19.42 3.31 3.10
C ALA A 150 -18.57 4.48 3.60
N ALA A 151 -17.45 4.76 2.94
CA ALA A 151 -16.58 5.88 3.27
C ALA A 151 -17.30 7.23 3.14
N GLN A 152 -18.03 7.45 2.05
CA GLN A 152 -18.77 8.69 1.82
C GLN A 152 -19.97 8.86 2.77
N ALA A 153 -20.58 7.74 3.19
CA ALA A 153 -21.62 7.76 4.22
C ALA A 153 -21.07 8.18 5.59
N ALA A 154 -19.85 7.75 5.93
CA ALA A 154 -19.16 8.12 7.16
C ALA A 154 -18.61 9.56 7.12
N ASP A 155 -17.93 9.92 6.03
CA ASP A 155 -17.39 11.25 5.78
C ASP A 155 -17.55 11.64 4.30
N PRO A 156 -18.44 12.60 3.97
CA PRO A 156 -18.61 13.08 2.59
C PRO A 156 -17.36 13.67 1.94
N ASN A 157 -16.33 14.02 2.73
CA ASN A 157 -15.06 14.54 2.23
C ASN A 157 -14.00 13.45 2.00
N ALA A 158 -14.29 12.18 2.32
CA ALA A 158 -13.36 11.08 2.12
C ALA A 158 -12.99 10.93 0.64
N ARG A 159 -11.68 10.87 0.35
CA ARG A 159 -11.12 10.65 -0.98
C ARG A 159 -10.64 9.21 -1.09
N ILE A 160 -11.04 8.53 -2.16
CA ILE A 160 -10.72 7.11 -2.36
C ILE A 160 -9.53 6.97 -3.29
N VAL A 161 -8.50 6.29 -2.82
CA VAL A 161 -7.34 5.86 -3.60
C VAL A 161 -7.55 4.40 -4.02
N LEU A 162 -7.36 4.11 -5.30
CA LEU A 162 -7.31 2.73 -5.78
C LEU A 162 -6.18 1.98 -5.08
N GLY A 163 -6.44 0.76 -4.59
CA GLY A 163 -5.41 -0.10 -4.03
C GLY A 163 -4.20 -0.22 -4.96
N GLY A 164 -3.02 0.05 -4.41
CA GLY A 164 -1.78 0.18 -5.16
C GLY A 164 -1.52 -1.05 -6.02
N LEU A 165 -1.47 -0.85 -7.35
CA LEU A 165 -1.31 -1.96 -8.28
C LEU A 165 0.16 -2.34 -8.42
N ALA A 166 0.46 -3.62 -8.22
CA ALA A 166 1.81 -4.15 -8.22
C ALA A 166 2.34 -4.36 -9.64
N THR A 167 3.54 -3.85 -9.89
CA THR A 167 4.29 -4.27 -11.07
C THR A 167 4.79 -5.71 -10.90
N ILE A 168 4.46 -6.58 -11.86
CA ILE A 168 4.91 -7.99 -11.88
C ILE A 168 6.25 -8.13 -12.62
N GLN A 169 7.12 -9.05 -12.18
CA GLN A 169 8.37 -9.37 -12.88
C GLN A 169 8.23 -10.62 -13.77
N GLY A 170 7.33 -11.53 -13.40
CA GLY A 170 7.01 -12.74 -14.15
C GLY A 170 5.91 -12.54 -15.18
N GLU A 171 5.50 -13.64 -15.81
CA GLU A 171 4.40 -13.65 -16.76
C GLU A 171 3.05 -13.49 -16.04
N ALA A 172 2.12 -12.79 -16.69
CA ALA A 172 0.73 -12.75 -16.25
C ALA A 172 0.12 -14.16 -16.30
N SER A 173 -0.81 -14.43 -15.40
CA SER A 173 -1.54 -15.70 -15.27
C SER A 173 -3.03 -15.43 -15.07
N GLY A 174 -3.83 -16.49 -14.87
CA GLY A 174 -5.25 -16.33 -14.52
C GLY A 174 -5.50 -15.60 -13.18
N PHE A 175 -4.49 -15.54 -12.32
CA PHE A 175 -4.57 -15.00 -10.97
C PHE A 175 -3.54 -13.89 -10.71
N THR A 176 -2.80 -13.44 -11.73
CA THR A 176 -1.79 -12.39 -11.59
C THR A 176 -1.72 -11.59 -12.89
N TYR A 177 -1.87 -10.27 -12.80
CA TYR A 177 -2.07 -9.40 -13.96
C TYR A 177 -1.00 -8.31 -14.00
N ASP A 178 -0.60 -7.92 -15.21
CA ASP A 178 0.09 -6.65 -15.39
C ASP A 178 -0.81 -5.52 -14.87
N HIS A 179 -0.26 -4.64 -14.05
CA HIS A 179 -0.97 -3.58 -13.36
C HIS A 179 -1.80 -2.68 -14.30
N LEU A 180 -1.28 -2.25 -15.46
CA LEU A 180 -2.06 -1.41 -16.39
C LEU A 180 -3.13 -2.19 -17.14
N ASP A 181 -2.85 -3.45 -17.51
CA ASP A 181 -3.85 -4.34 -18.10
C ASP A 181 -4.99 -4.61 -17.10
N TYR A 182 -4.66 -4.78 -15.82
CA TYR A 182 -5.64 -4.93 -14.73
C TYR A 182 -6.46 -3.66 -14.54
N LEU A 183 -5.80 -2.49 -14.48
CA LEU A 183 -6.47 -1.19 -14.33
C LEU A 183 -7.46 -0.92 -15.47
N ASN A 184 -7.07 -1.20 -16.71
CA ASN A 184 -7.96 -1.08 -17.87
C ASN A 184 -9.21 -1.96 -17.72
N ARG A 185 -9.04 -3.20 -17.24
CA ARG A 185 -10.17 -4.13 -17.01
C ARG A 185 -11.06 -3.69 -15.84
N VAL A 186 -10.48 -3.15 -14.76
CA VAL A 186 -11.22 -2.53 -13.66
C VAL A 186 -12.05 -1.34 -14.18
N ALA A 187 -11.47 -0.50 -15.04
CA ALA A 187 -12.17 0.62 -15.66
C ALA A 187 -13.33 0.15 -16.54
N GLN A 188 -13.11 -0.85 -17.42
CA GLN A 188 -14.15 -1.46 -18.26
C GLN A 188 -15.30 -2.08 -17.46
N ALA A 189 -15.00 -2.60 -16.27
CA ALA A 189 -15.98 -3.16 -15.36
C ALA A 189 -16.70 -2.10 -14.49
N GLY A 190 -16.41 -0.81 -14.69
CA GLY A 190 -17.08 0.30 -13.98
C GLY A 190 -16.40 0.73 -12.68
N GLY A 191 -15.14 0.34 -12.45
CA GLY A 191 -14.36 0.72 -11.27
C GLY A 191 -13.72 2.11 -11.34
N TRP A 192 -13.64 2.74 -12.52
CA TRP A 192 -12.94 4.01 -12.69
C TRP A 192 -13.55 5.14 -11.85
N ASP A 193 -14.88 5.24 -11.81
CA ASP A 193 -15.59 6.27 -11.04
C ASP A 193 -15.75 5.93 -9.56
N ALA A 194 -15.36 4.71 -9.14
CA ALA A 194 -15.35 4.31 -7.75
C ALA A 194 -14.15 4.89 -6.96
N VAL A 195 -13.17 5.47 -7.65
CA VAL A 195 -11.94 6.02 -7.04
C VAL A 195 -11.72 7.45 -7.48
N ASP A 196 -11.09 8.25 -6.62
CA ASP A 196 -10.70 9.63 -6.92
C ASP A 196 -9.24 9.71 -7.40
N ILE A 197 -8.39 8.77 -6.98
CA ILE A 197 -6.94 8.74 -7.22
C ILE A 197 -6.51 7.31 -7.60
N ILE A 198 -5.53 7.17 -8.49
CA ILE A 198 -4.95 5.88 -8.88
C ILE A 198 -3.68 5.60 -8.07
N GLY A 199 -3.64 4.50 -7.32
CA GLY A 199 -2.45 4.01 -6.61
C GLY A 199 -1.63 3.04 -7.46
N LEU A 200 -0.30 3.17 -7.47
CA LEU A 200 0.63 2.29 -8.20
C LEU A 200 1.87 1.94 -7.39
N HIS A 201 2.40 0.73 -7.59
CA HIS A 201 3.66 0.23 -7.05
C HIS A 201 4.64 -0.17 -8.17
N PRO A 202 5.33 0.79 -8.83
CA PRO A 202 6.21 0.55 -9.97
C PRO A 202 7.59 0.04 -9.51
N TYR A 203 7.62 -1.11 -8.86
CA TYR A 203 8.86 -1.73 -8.39
C TYR A 203 9.73 -2.24 -9.52
N HIS A 204 11.01 -1.92 -9.49
CA HIS A 204 11.97 -2.37 -10.51
C HIS A 204 13.13 -3.10 -9.84
N LEU A 205 13.59 -4.21 -10.43
CA LEU A 205 14.78 -4.94 -9.92
C LEU A 205 16.09 -4.21 -10.24
N GLY A 206 16.11 -3.45 -11.33
CA GLY A 206 17.26 -2.69 -11.80
C GLY A 206 17.21 -1.21 -11.41
N PRO A 207 18.15 -0.38 -11.92
CA PRO A 207 18.05 1.07 -11.79
C PRO A 207 16.75 1.58 -12.44
N PRO A 208 16.16 2.68 -11.96
CA PRO A 208 14.84 3.14 -12.42
C PRO A 208 14.81 3.63 -13.88
N GLU A 209 15.95 4.05 -14.44
CA GLU A 209 16.10 4.35 -15.87
C GLU A 209 16.28 3.08 -16.74
N GLY A 210 16.59 1.95 -16.11
CA GLY A 210 16.80 0.69 -16.78
C GLY A 210 15.47 0.08 -17.22
N ALA A 211 15.51 -0.70 -18.30
CA ALA A 211 14.36 -1.50 -18.67
C ALA A 211 14.11 -2.57 -17.58
N SER A 212 12.85 -2.73 -17.20
CA SER A 212 12.40 -3.76 -16.26
C SER A 212 12.86 -5.13 -16.73
N GLN A 213 13.15 -6.04 -15.81
CA GLN A 213 13.54 -7.41 -16.11
C GLN A 213 12.31 -8.29 -16.38
N ARG A 214 11.43 -7.83 -17.27
CA ARG A 214 10.19 -8.50 -17.69
C ARG A 214 10.38 -9.16 -19.06
N PRO A 215 10.39 -10.49 -19.16
CA PRO A 215 10.49 -11.18 -20.44
C PRO A 215 9.43 -10.69 -21.45
N GLY A 216 9.87 -10.21 -22.62
CA GLY A 216 8.97 -9.76 -23.70
C GLY A 216 8.20 -8.46 -23.44
N ARG A 217 8.36 -7.81 -22.28
CA ARG A 217 7.66 -6.57 -21.89
C ARG A 217 8.58 -5.62 -21.12
N ALA A 218 9.87 -5.60 -21.46
CA ALA A 218 10.84 -4.75 -20.79
C ALA A 218 10.51 -3.27 -21.04
N THR A 219 10.14 -2.53 -20.01
CA THR A 219 9.84 -1.09 -20.06
C THR A 219 10.64 -0.35 -18.99
N THR A 220 11.07 0.87 -19.28
CA THR A 220 11.57 1.80 -18.26
C THR A 220 10.42 2.34 -17.40
N MET A 221 10.72 2.90 -16.23
CA MET A 221 9.72 3.52 -15.38
C MET A 221 8.96 4.67 -16.09
N THR A 222 9.67 5.46 -16.92
CA THR A 222 9.05 6.54 -17.69
C THR A 222 8.11 6.00 -18.76
N GLU A 223 8.47 4.92 -19.46
CA GLU A 223 7.59 4.28 -20.45
C GLU A 223 6.36 3.65 -19.79
N GLU A 224 6.52 3.06 -18.61
CA GLU A 224 5.42 2.50 -17.81
C GLU A 224 4.44 3.60 -17.38
N LEU A 225 4.94 4.74 -16.91
CA LEU A 225 4.10 5.91 -16.58
C LEU A 225 3.46 6.52 -17.83
N ALA A 226 4.17 6.60 -18.96
CA ALA A 226 3.60 7.12 -20.22
C ALA A 226 2.44 6.25 -20.73
N ARG A 227 2.45 4.93 -20.48
CA ARG A 227 1.31 4.05 -20.79
C ARG A 227 0.07 4.37 -19.94
N MET A 228 0.22 5.06 -18.80
CA MET A 228 -0.91 5.53 -18.01
C MET A 228 -1.67 6.66 -18.71
N ASP A 229 -1.00 7.47 -19.54
CA ASP A 229 -1.64 8.58 -20.27
C ASP A 229 -2.77 8.09 -21.18
N ASP A 230 -2.62 6.91 -21.79
CA ASP A 230 -3.68 6.29 -22.61
C ASP A 230 -4.94 6.02 -21.79
N LEU A 231 -4.78 5.51 -20.55
CA LEU A 231 -5.91 5.22 -19.66
C LEU A 231 -6.54 6.51 -19.11
N LEU A 232 -5.73 7.50 -18.75
CA LEU A 232 -6.21 8.82 -18.31
C LEU A 232 -6.96 9.55 -19.42
N TRP A 233 -6.49 9.43 -20.67
CA TRP A 233 -7.19 9.96 -21.84
C TRP A 233 -8.51 9.24 -22.10
N GLN A 234 -8.50 7.90 -22.02
CA GLN A 234 -9.66 7.07 -22.34
C GLN A 234 -10.79 7.19 -21.31
N TYR A 235 -10.46 7.20 -20.02
CA TYR A 235 -11.45 7.13 -18.93
C TYR A 235 -11.62 8.45 -18.17
N GLY A 236 -10.76 9.44 -18.43
CA GLY A 236 -10.80 10.76 -17.82
C GLY A 236 -9.71 10.97 -16.76
N PRO A 237 -9.22 12.20 -16.60
CA PRO A 237 -8.04 12.49 -15.79
C PRO A 237 -8.27 12.19 -14.30
N LYS A 238 -7.28 11.56 -13.67
CA LYS A 238 -7.20 11.36 -12.22
C LYS A 238 -5.75 11.57 -11.76
N PRO A 239 -5.53 12.06 -10.53
CA PRO A 239 -4.22 12.02 -9.91
C PRO A 239 -3.70 10.59 -9.79
N ILE A 240 -2.37 10.45 -9.87
CA ILE A 240 -1.64 9.22 -9.62
C ILE A 240 -0.82 9.41 -8.35
N TRP A 241 -0.93 8.45 -7.44
CA TRP A 241 -0.08 8.34 -6.26
C TRP A 241 0.78 7.09 -6.38
N ILE A 242 2.09 7.25 -6.30
CA ILE A 242 3.00 6.11 -6.13
C ILE A 242 2.99 5.76 -4.64
N THR A 243 2.12 4.83 -4.26
CA THR A 243 1.86 4.45 -2.86
C THR A 243 2.94 3.53 -2.29
N GLU A 244 3.75 2.90 -3.15
CA GLU A 244 4.96 2.21 -2.74
C GLU A 244 6.03 2.23 -3.84
N LEU A 245 7.29 2.28 -3.42
CA LEU A 245 8.46 2.27 -4.30
C LEU A 245 9.70 1.93 -3.48
N GLY A 246 10.63 1.16 -4.03
CA GLY A 246 11.93 1.01 -3.37
C GLY A 246 12.74 -0.16 -3.88
N TRP A 247 13.92 -0.30 -3.28
CA TRP A 247 14.85 -1.40 -3.49
C TRP A 247 15.26 -1.95 -2.14
N ALA A 248 15.37 -3.27 -2.02
CA ALA A 248 15.82 -3.88 -0.78
C ALA A 248 17.33 -3.68 -0.61
N SER A 249 17.79 -3.34 0.59
CA SER A 249 19.22 -3.33 0.96
C SER A 249 19.68 -4.63 1.62
N SER A 250 18.86 -5.69 1.52
CA SER A 250 19.14 -6.98 2.13
C SER A 250 20.23 -7.73 1.38
N GLN A 251 20.88 -8.72 2.00
CA GLN A 251 21.86 -9.58 1.32
C GLN A 251 21.20 -10.65 0.43
N SER A 252 20.00 -10.37 -0.10
CA SER A 252 19.27 -11.28 -0.98
C SER A 252 19.72 -11.12 -2.44
N PHE A 253 19.32 -12.05 -3.30
CA PHE A 253 19.63 -12.00 -4.73
C PHE A 253 19.17 -10.70 -5.43
N HIS A 254 18.11 -10.07 -4.92
CA HIS A 254 17.57 -8.81 -5.45
C HIS A 254 17.98 -7.57 -4.64
N GLY A 255 18.83 -7.74 -3.62
CA GLY A 255 19.26 -6.64 -2.78
C GLY A 255 20.42 -5.85 -3.38
N VAL A 256 20.46 -4.56 -3.05
CA VAL A 256 21.56 -3.64 -3.43
C VAL A 256 22.23 -3.10 -2.16
N ASP A 257 23.43 -2.52 -2.28
CA ASP A 257 24.04 -1.83 -1.13
C ASP A 257 23.29 -0.52 -0.80
N GLU A 258 23.47 0.00 0.42
CA GLU A 258 22.76 1.19 0.91
C GLU A 258 23.00 2.43 0.04
N MET A 259 24.19 2.59 -0.54
CA MET A 259 24.49 3.72 -1.41
C MET A 259 23.76 3.59 -2.75
N THR A 260 23.75 2.41 -3.34
CA THR A 260 22.98 2.11 -4.55
C THR A 260 21.48 2.31 -4.33
N GLN A 261 20.94 1.85 -3.19
CA GLN A 261 19.55 2.09 -2.80
C GLN A 261 19.25 3.58 -2.73
N ALA A 262 20.08 4.37 -2.04
CA ALA A 262 19.90 5.82 -1.93
C ALA A 262 19.91 6.51 -3.30
N TRP A 263 20.84 6.14 -4.18
CA TRP A 263 20.90 6.67 -5.54
C TRP A 263 19.68 6.30 -6.38
N GLN A 264 19.21 5.06 -6.29
CA GLN A 264 18.02 4.61 -7.02
C GLN A 264 16.76 5.32 -6.52
N LEU A 265 16.61 5.49 -5.21
CA LEU A 265 15.49 6.24 -4.64
C LEU A 265 15.44 7.67 -5.17
N VAL A 266 16.51 8.45 -5.05
CA VAL A 266 16.52 9.85 -5.52
C VAL A 266 16.13 9.96 -7.00
N ARG A 267 16.68 9.08 -7.84
CA ARG A 267 16.39 9.06 -9.28
C ARG A 267 14.95 8.66 -9.58
N ALA A 268 14.44 7.65 -8.88
CA ALA A 268 13.06 7.21 -9.06
C ALA A 268 12.06 8.29 -8.65
N TYR A 269 12.30 9.02 -7.55
CA TYR A 269 11.48 10.19 -7.18
C TYR A 269 11.48 11.27 -8.27
N MET A 270 12.63 11.54 -8.89
CA MET A 270 12.71 12.52 -9.99
C MET A 270 11.93 12.05 -11.22
N LEU A 271 12.03 10.77 -11.57
CA LEU A 271 11.32 10.22 -12.73
C LEU A 271 9.80 10.19 -12.50
N THR A 272 9.34 9.75 -11.33
CA THR A 272 7.90 9.67 -11.03
C THR A 272 7.28 11.07 -10.95
N LEU A 273 7.92 12.02 -10.24
CA LEU A 273 7.42 13.38 -10.10
C LEU A 273 7.56 14.22 -11.39
N SER A 274 8.30 13.75 -12.39
CA SER A 274 8.33 14.40 -13.71
C SER A 274 7.06 14.16 -14.52
N HIS A 275 6.26 13.16 -14.16
CA HIS A 275 5.00 12.87 -14.82
C HIS A 275 3.89 13.81 -14.30
N PRO A 276 3.16 14.54 -15.18
CA PRO A 276 2.26 15.61 -14.76
C PRO A 276 1.05 15.13 -13.93
N ALA A 277 0.64 13.87 -14.09
CA ALA A 277 -0.44 13.29 -13.29
C ALA A 277 0.01 12.75 -11.93
N VAL A 278 1.32 12.62 -11.66
CA VAL A 278 1.82 12.10 -10.38
C VAL A 278 1.88 13.24 -9.35
N GLU A 279 1.01 13.18 -8.34
CA GLU A 279 0.96 14.19 -7.27
C GLU A 279 1.78 13.81 -6.04
N LYS A 280 1.93 12.51 -5.78
CA LYS A 280 2.62 11.97 -4.61
C LYS A 280 3.45 10.77 -5.00
N CYS A 281 4.63 10.68 -4.41
CA CYS A 281 5.48 9.51 -4.50
C CYS A 281 5.97 9.14 -3.11
N SER A 282 5.88 7.85 -2.82
CA SER A 282 6.16 7.34 -1.49
C SER A 282 7.04 6.10 -1.56
N GLY A 283 8.23 6.20 -0.96
CA GLY A 283 9.08 5.02 -0.77
C GLY A 283 8.44 4.04 0.22
N MET A 284 8.66 2.74 0.08
CA MET A 284 8.18 1.73 1.03
C MET A 284 8.97 1.82 2.38
N THR A 285 8.76 0.90 3.33
CA THR A 285 9.11 0.97 4.77
C THR A 285 10.55 1.24 5.24
N CYS A 286 10.67 2.11 6.26
CA CYS A 286 11.74 2.10 7.25
C CYS A 286 11.39 1.11 8.36
N ALA A 287 12.07 -0.03 8.48
CA ALA A 287 11.95 -0.90 9.65
C ALA A 287 13.27 -0.91 10.40
N MET A 288 13.25 -0.50 11.67
CA MET A 288 14.29 -0.92 12.62
C MET A 288 13.93 -2.35 13.03
N THR A 289 14.43 -3.34 12.29
CA THR A 289 14.41 -4.71 12.81
C THR A 289 15.43 -4.79 13.93
N SER A 290 14.95 -4.84 15.17
CA SER A 290 15.75 -5.06 16.37
C SER A 290 16.37 -6.46 16.35
N ILE A 291 17.48 -6.62 15.63
CA ILE A 291 18.41 -7.73 15.85
C ILE A 291 19.58 -7.13 16.65
N PRO A 292 19.84 -7.59 17.89
CA PRO A 292 20.86 -6.99 18.72
C PRO A 292 22.23 -7.36 18.18
N VAL A 293 22.95 -6.39 17.61
CA VAL A 293 24.40 -6.50 17.40
C VAL A 293 25.07 -5.21 17.84
N HIS A 294 25.53 -5.27 19.10
CA HIS A 294 26.59 -4.52 19.79
C HIS A 294 26.67 -2.97 19.66
N PRO A 295 26.99 -2.25 20.76
CA PRO A 295 27.00 -0.81 20.79
C PRO A 295 28.30 -0.28 20.16
N ILE A 296 28.24 0.98 19.71
CA ILE A 296 29.28 1.78 19.03
C ILE A 296 29.08 1.82 17.51
N THR A 297 28.30 2.80 17.02
CA THR A 297 28.75 3.82 16.06
C THR A 297 27.66 4.90 15.83
N ARG A 298 28.13 6.10 15.51
CA ARG A 298 27.51 7.44 15.58
C ARG A 298 26.66 7.80 14.33
N PRO A 299 25.96 8.96 14.30
CA PRO A 299 24.75 9.17 13.49
C PRO A 299 25.08 9.54 12.05
N CYS A 300 24.54 8.77 11.10
CA CYS A 300 24.25 9.21 9.73
C CYS A 300 23.42 8.12 9.05
N ILE A 301 22.31 8.55 8.45
CA ILE A 301 21.43 7.81 7.54
C ILE A 301 20.87 6.51 8.13
N ILE A 302 19.60 6.61 8.53
CA ILE A 302 18.69 5.54 8.96
C ILE A 302 19.10 4.17 8.38
N ARG A 303 19.54 3.24 9.23
CA ARG A 303 19.75 1.84 8.81
C ARG A 303 18.40 1.23 8.45
N MET A 304 18.09 1.19 7.16
CA MET A 304 16.90 0.53 6.64
C MET A 304 17.25 -0.94 6.38
N LYS A 305 16.86 -1.85 7.28
CA LYS A 305 16.88 -3.29 6.99
C LYS A 305 15.51 -3.69 6.47
N TRP A 306 15.45 -4.09 5.21
CA TRP A 306 14.22 -4.53 4.54
C TRP A 306 14.08 -6.05 4.62
N SER A 307 12.99 -6.53 5.20
CA SER A 307 12.49 -7.90 4.98
C SER A 307 11.28 -7.81 4.06
N CYS A 308 11.42 -8.31 2.84
CA CYS A 308 10.33 -8.40 1.87
C CYS A 308 9.41 -9.56 2.30
N THR A 309 8.17 -9.26 2.70
CA THR A 309 7.12 -10.28 2.92
C THR A 309 5.82 -9.85 2.26
N SER A 310 5.81 -9.79 0.93
CA SER A 310 4.62 -10.02 0.10
C SER A 310 5.12 -10.53 -1.26
N ALA A 311 4.63 -11.70 -1.70
CA ALA A 311 4.66 -12.32 -3.04
C ALA A 311 5.90 -12.23 -3.97
N TYR A 312 7.02 -11.62 -3.58
CA TYR A 312 8.19 -11.34 -4.42
C TYR A 312 9.09 -12.55 -4.69
N CYS A 313 8.87 -13.66 -3.98
CA CYS A 313 9.68 -14.86 -4.07
C CYS A 313 8.86 -16.02 -4.65
N GLY A 314 8.62 -15.99 -5.96
CA GLY A 314 8.36 -17.22 -6.71
C GLY A 314 9.64 -18.04 -6.80
N ALA A 315 9.95 -18.83 -5.77
CA ALA A 315 10.99 -19.86 -5.86
C ALA A 315 10.35 -21.18 -6.33
N PRO A 316 10.86 -21.83 -7.39
CA PRO A 316 10.40 -23.16 -7.77
C PRO A 316 10.86 -24.16 -6.71
N THR A 317 9.92 -24.92 -6.16
CA THR A 317 10.22 -26.08 -5.31
C THR A 317 10.81 -27.20 -6.16
N HIS A 318 12.04 -27.59 -5.86
CA HIS A 318 12.53 -28.95 -6.08
C HIS A 318 12.73 -29.63 -4.73
#